data_AF-A0A6S4QU18-F1
#
_entry.id   AF-A0A6S4QU18-F1
#
_cell.length_a   1.000
_cell.length_b   1.000
_cell.length_c   1.000
_cell.angle_alpha   90.00
_cell.angle_beta   90.00
_cell.angle_gamma   90.00
#
_symmetry.space_group_name_H-M   'P 1'
#
loop_
_entity.id
_entity.type
_entity.pdbx_description
1 polymer ?
#
loop_
_entity_poly.entity_id
_entity_poly.type
_entity_poly.pdbx_seq_one_letter_code
_entity_poly.pdbx_strand_id
1 'polypeptide(L)'
;MLKIIFLISIPFISAFIGWLTNYLAIKMLFHPKKPVKLLFFTLQGVFPKRQHVLAERLGEVISREFISTKDIFNQLSSNQTLSDDFRKITEAYLQDFIKNRLFAENSIIGGFAKMLLTDDFIDSVKRSFFKDWDNIMDRIKTTISKRLDEDVSIQHLIQEKVNSFSSDKLEEILFSILKKEFRFIEIIGAIVGFVIGCLQLLLAWIYTMV
;
A
#
# COMPACT_ATOMS: atom_id res chain seq x y z
N MET A 1 -21.86 -57.65 13.43
CA MET A 1 -21.72 -56.32 14.06
C MET A 1 -20.49 -55.56 13.55
N LEU A 2 -19.27 -56.11 13.64
CA LEU A 2 -18.03 -55.46 13.18
C LEU A 2 -18.05 -54.98 11.71
N LYS A 3 -18.59 -55.79 10.79
CA LYS A 3 -18.65 -55.45 9.35
C LYS A 3 -19.48 -54.19 9.05
N ILE A 4 -20.57 -53.99 9.77
CA ILE A 4 -21.47 -52.82 9.59
C ILE A 4 -20.78 -51.56 10.10
N ILE A 5 -20.09 -51.65 11.25
CA ILE A 5 -19.31 -50.55 11.82
C ILE A 5 -18.20 -50.12 10.84
N PHE A 6 -17.53 -51.08 10.21
CA PHE A 6 -16.50 -50.81 9.21
C PHE A 6 -17.05 -50.20 7.91
N LEU A 7 -18.24 -50.60 7.45
CA LEU A 7 -18.86 -49.99 6.28
C LEU A 7 -19.23 -48.52 6.53
N ILE A 8 -19.80 -48.23 7.69
CA ILE A 8 -20.26 -46.88 8.05
C ILE A 8 -19.07 -45.92 8.28
N SER A 9 -17.87 -46.42 8.61
CA SER A 9 -16.70 -45.56 8.78
C SER A 9 -16.10 -45.05 7.45
N ILE A 10 -16.42 -45.68 6.31
CA ILE A 10 -15.85 -45.34 4.99
C ILE A 10 -16.11 -43.87 4.58
N PRO A 11 -17.35 -43.32 4.66
CA PRO A 11 -17.61 -41.91 4.39
C PRO A 11 -16.81 -40.95 5.26
N PHE A 12 -16.65 -41.25 6.55
CA PHE A 12 -15.93 -40.37 7.49
C PHE A 12 -14.43 -40.39 7.26
N ILE A 13 -13.85 -41.57 6.99
CA ILE A 13 -12.44 -41.69 6.64
C ILE A 13 -12.15 -40.95 5.34
N SER A 14 -13.03 -41.10 4.34
CA SER A 14 -12.90 -40.41 3.05
C SER A 14 -13.00 -38.89 3.20
N ALA A 15 -13.94 -38.41 4.02
CA ALA A 15 -14.04 -36.98 4.38
C ALA A 15 -12.77 -36.46 5.06
N PHE A 16 -12.23 -37.22 6.02
CA PHE A 16 -11.01 -36.85 6.73
C PHE A 16 -9.79 -36.79 5.80
N ILE A 17 -9.63 -37.76 4.90
CA ILE A 17 -8.54 -37.77 3.92
C ILE A 17 -8.69 -36.57 2.97
N GLY A 18 -9.91 -36.27 2.50
CA GLY A 18 -10.18 -35.12 1.65
C GLY A 18 -9.83 -33.79 2.33
N TRP A 19 -10.23 -33.62 3.59
CA TRP A 19 -9.86 -32.47 4.41
C TRP A 19 -8.33 -32.38 4.60
N LEU A 20 -7.70 -33.47 5.04
CA LEU A 20 -6.27 -33.52 5.37
C LEU A 20 -5.40 -33.21 4.13
N THR A 21 -5.78 -33.74 2.98
CA THR A 21 -5.06 -33.53 1.71
C THR A 21 -5.15 -32.07 1.28
N ASN A 22 -6.33 -31.44 1.35
CA ASN A 22 -6.47 -30.03 1.01
C ASN A 22 -5.73 -29.12 2.01
N TYR A 23 -5.80 -29.43 3.31
CA TYR A 23 -5.04 -28.72 4.34
C TYR A 23 -3.52 -28.78 4.06
N LEU A 24 -3.00 -29.97 3.75
CA LEU A 24 -1.59 -30.17 3.40
C LEU A 24 -1.21 -29.42 2.14
N ALA A 25 -2.02 -29.49 1.08
CA ALA A 25 -1.76 -28.79 -0.18
C ALA A 25 -1.65 -27.28 0.02
N ILE A 26 -2.57 -26.69 0.78
CA ILE A 26 -2.55 -25.26 1.11
C ILE A 26 -1.30 -24.93 1.92
N LYS A 27 -0.97 -25.73 2.94
CA LYS A 27 0.24 -25.53 3.74
C LYS A 27 1.51 -25.60 2.91
N MET A 28 1.54 -26.49 1.91
CA MET A 28 2.66 -26.66 0.97
C MET A 28 2.82 -25.50 0.00
N LEU A 29 1.81 -24.67 -0.24
CA LEU A 29 1.98 -23.45 -1.04
C LEU A 29 2.94 -22.46 -0.38
N PHE A 30 2.97 -22.41 0.95
CA PHE A 30 3.75 -21.47 1.74
C PHE A 30 5.03 -22.08 2.31
N HIS A 31 5.03 -23.38 2.62
CA HIS A 31 6.16 -24.07 3.24
C HIS A 31 6.68 -25.23 2.36
N PRO A 32 7.99 -25.50 2.31
CA PRO A 32 9.07 -24.83 3.03
C PRO A 32 9.52 -23.53 2.33
N LYS A 33 9.88 -22.52 3.13
CA LYS A 33 10.34 -21.20 2.66
C LYS A 33 11.62 -21.29 1.82
N LYS A 34 12.58 -22.09 2.31
CA LYS A 34 13.83 -22.40 1.62
C LYS A 34 13.70 -23.71 0.85
N PRO A 35 14.32 -23.83 -0.34
CA PRO A 35 14.27 -25.05 -1.12
C PRO A 35 14.95 -26.19 -0.36
N VAL A 36 14.22 -27.28 -0.14
CA VAL A 36 14.73 -28.50 0.49
C VAL A 36 14.95 -29.53 -0.61
N LYS A 37 16.17 -30.05 -0.72
CA LYS A 37 16.51 -31.11 -1.68
C LYS A 37 16.09 -32.46 -1.09
N LEU A 38 15.12 -33.12 -1.72
CA LEU A 38 14.70 -34.48 -1.41
C LEU A 38 15.09 -35.41 -2.56
N LEU A 39 16.21 -36.11 -2.40
CA LEU A 39 16.76 -37.08 -3.36
C LEU A 39 16.85 -36.56 -4.81
N PHE A 40 15.80 -36.70 -5.62
CA PHE A 40 15.71 -36.24 -7.01
C PHE A 40 14.87 -34.97 -7.23
N PHE A 41 14.17 -34.49 -6.19
CA PHE A 41 13.23 -33.37 -6.28
C PHE A 41 13.59 -32.25 -5.31
N THR A 42 13.37 -30.98 -5.70
CA THR A 42 13.48 -29.82 -4.81
C THR A 42 12.08 -29.43 -4.34
N LEU A 43 11.80 -29.62 -3.05
CA LEU A 43 10.56 -29.18 -2.43
C LEU A 43 10.70 -27.72 -1.99
N GLN A 44 9.86 -26.84 -2.51
CA GLN A 44 9.77 -25.45 -2.08
C GLN A 44 8.33 -24.98 -2.23
N GLY A 45 7.85 -24.18 -1.27
CA GLY A 45 6.56 -23.52 -1.40
C GLY A 45 6.49 -22.66 -2.66
N VAL A 46 5.35 -22.69 -3.34
CA VAL A 46 5.12 -21.95 -4.59
C VAL A 46 5.22 -20.44 -4.37
N PHE A 47 4.71 -19.93 -3.24
CA PHE A 47 4.74 -18.50 -2.91
C PHE A 47 6.16 -17.98 -2.67
N PRO A 48 6.97 -18.56 -1.75
CA PRO A 48 8.37 -18.19 -1.58
C PRO A 48 9.17 -18.22 -2.88
N LYS A 49 8.90 -19.20 -3.75
CA LYS A 49 9.61 -19.38 -5.02
C LYS A 49 9.34 -18.26 -6.04
N ARG A 50 8.14 -17.68 -6.04
CA ARG A 50 7.72 -16.64 -7.01
C ARG A 50 7.61 -15.23 -6.43
N GLN A 51 8.03 -15.05 -5.18
CA GLN A 51 7.81 -13.82 -4.44
C GLN A 51 8.44 -12.58 -5.10
N HIS A 52 9.66 -12.67 -5.64
CA HIS A 52 10.30 -11.53 -6.32
C HIS A 52 9.44 -11.00 -7.47
N VAL A 53 8.92 -11.91 -8.30
CA VAL A 53 8.04 -11.55 -9.42
C VAL A 53 6.74 -10.92 -8.91
N LEU A 54 6.18 -11.42 -7.81
CA LEU A 54 4.99 -10.85 -7.19
C LEU A 54 5.24 -9.42 -6.67
N ALA A 55 6.38 -9.19 -6.01
CA ALA A 55 6.76 -7.86 -5.51
C ALA A 55 6.95 -6.85 -6.64
N GLU A 56 7.65 -7.24 -7.71
CA GLU A 56 7.86 -6.41 -8.89
C GLU A 56 6.54 -6.04 -9.57
N ARG A 57 5.66 -7.03 -9.79
CA ARG A 57 4.33 -6.80 -10.40
C ARG A 57 3.42 -5.96 -9.51
N LEU A 58 3.45 -6.19 -8.20
CA LEU A 58 2.68 -5.38 -7.26
C LEU A 58 3.18 -3.93 -7.25
N GLY A 59 4.49 -3.72 -7.30
CA GLY A 59 5.09 -2.39 -7.44
C GLY A 59 4.69 -1.69 -8.75
N GLU A 60 4.67 -2.43 -9.85
CA GLU A 60 4.20 -1.92 -11.15
C GLU A 60 2.73 -1.48 -11.11
N VAL A 61 1.85 -2.28 -10.52
CA VAL A 61 0.42 -1.96 -10.38
C VAL A 61 0.21 -0.77 -9.46
N ILE A 62 0.82 -0.78 -8.27
CA ILE A 62 0.74 0.33 -7.32
C ILE A 62 1.25 1.61 -7.96
N SER A 63 2.37 1.57 -8.69
CA SER A 63 2.90 2.75 -9.37
C SER A 63 1.97 3.34 -10.43
N ARG A 64 1.14 2.52 -11.08
CA ARG A 64 0.19 2.98 -12.11
C ARG A 64 -1.09 3.54 -11.49
N GLU A 65 -1.53 2.97 -10.37
CA GLU A 65 -2.76 3.37 -9.66
C GLU A 65 -2.55 4.57 -8.71
N PHE A 66 -1.32 4.83 -8.27
CA PHE A 66 -1.03 6.04 -7.51
C PHE A 66 -1.08 7.27 -8.43
N ILE A 67 -1.95 8.21 -8.04
CA ILE A 67 -2.05 9.56 -8.62
C ILE A 67 -0.64 10.15 -8.67
N SER A 68 -0.22 10.62 -9.85
CA SER A 68 1.08 11.29 -9.98
C SER A 68 1.13 12.44 -8.97
N THR A 69 2.23 12.60 -8.23
CA THR A 69 2.42 13.73 -7.31
C THR A 69 2.13 15.07 -7.98
N LYS A 70 2.33 15.12 -9.30
CA LYS A 70 1.94 16.21 -10.18
C LYS A 70 0.45 16.51 -10.14
N ASP A 71 -0.41 15.50 -10.23
CA ASP A 71 -1.86 15.67 -10.22
C ASP A 71 -2.34 16.16 -8.85
N ILE A 72 -1.76 15.61 -7.76
CA ILE A 72 -2.02 16.11 -6.39
C ILE A 72 -1.59 17.57 -6.27
N PHE A 73 -0.37 17.89 -6.70
CA PHE A 73 0.16 19.26 -6.65
C PHE A 73 -0.64 20.23 -7.50
N ASN A 74 -1.07 19.82 -8.70
CA ASN A 74 -1.90 20.62 -9.58
C ASN A 74 -3.27 20.87 -8.94
N GLN A 75 -3.89 19.85 -8.36
CA GLN A 75 -5.19 19.95 -7.71
C GLN A 75 -5.15 20.84 -6.47
N LEU A 76 -4.08 20.73 -5.66
CA LEU A 76 -3.82 21.62 -4.52
C LEU A 76 -3.49 23.05 -4.98
N SER A 77 -2.67 23.21 -6.01
CA SER A 77 -2.29 24.53 -6.53
C SER A 77 -3.41 25.24 -7.28
N SER A 78 -4.38 24.51 -7.81
CA SER A 78 -5.60 25.04 -8.40
C SER A 78 -6.67 25.40 -7.37
N ASN A 79 -6.48 25.02 -6.10
CA ASN A 79 -7.43 25.33 -5.05
C ASN A 79 -7.29 26.81 -4.63
N GLN A 80 -8.37 27.57 -4.81
CA GLN A 80 -8.44 28.99 -4.46
C GLN A 80 -8.16 29.23 -2.97
N THR A 81 -8.69 28.37 -2.10
CA THR A 81 -8.54 28.47 -0.64
C THR A 81 -7.08 28.37 -0.20
N LEU A 82 -6.31 27.46 -0.80
CA LEU A 82 -4.89 27.31 -0.47
C LEU A 82 -4.08 28.53 -0.90
N SER A 83 -4.39 29.10 -2.08
CA SER A 83 -3.74 30.32 -2.56
C SER A 83 -4.03 31.51 -1.62
N ASP A 84 -5.25 31.60 -1.09
CA ASP A 84 -5.65 32.62 -0.12
C ASP A 84 -4.97 32.44 1.25
N ASP A 85 -4.82 31.19 1.72
CA ASP A 85 -4.13 30.90 2.97
C ASP A 85 -2.64 31.23 2.90
N PHE A 86 -1.97 30.88 1.78
CA PHE A 86 -0.58 31.28 1.53
C PHE A 86 -0.43 32.79 1.49
N ARG A 87 -1.38 33.51 0.88
CA ARG A 87 -1.40 34.96 0.85
C ARG A 87 -1.47 35.55 2.26
N LYS A 88 -2.39 35.07 3.11
CA LYS A 88 -2.53 35.53 4.50
C LYS A 88 -1.29 35.27 5.34
N ILE A 89 -0.70 34.07 5.24
CA ILE A 89 0.53 33.71 5.96
C ILE A 89 1.67 34.64 5.53
N THR A 90 1.80 34.87 4.23
CA THR A 90 2.87 35.72 3.70
C THR A 90 2.64 37.18 4.07
N GLU A 91 1.39 37.64 4.11
CA GLU A 91 1.07 39.01 4.54
C GLU A 91 1.44 39.24 6.01
N ALA A 92 1.08 38.29 6.87
CA ALA A 92 1.43 38.33 8.28
C ALA A 92 2.96 38.30 8.48
N TYR A 93 3.66 37.43 7.75
CA TYR A 93 5.12 37.35 7.81
C TYR A 93 5.79 38.62 7.28
N LEU A 94 5.32 39.17 6.16
CA LEU A 94 5.86 40.41 5.59
C LEU A 94 5.66 41.59 6.55
N GLN A 95 4.51 41.67 7.21
CA GLN A 95 4.23 42.68 8.22
C GLN A 95 5.14 42.54 9.44
N ASP A 96 5.30 41.33 9.98
CA ASP A 96 6.22 41.06 11.09
C ASP A 96 7.66 41.38 10.71
N PHE A 97 8.09 40.96 9.52
CA PHE A 97 9.44 41.19 9.03
C PHE A 97 9.76 42.68 8.93
N ILE A 98 8.88 43.47 8.30
CA ILE A 98 9.08 44.92 8.16
C ILE A 98 9.08 45.61 9.53
N LYS A 99 8.15 45.25 10.42
CA LYS A 99 7.95 45.94 11.71
C LYS A 99 9.01 45.57 12.76
N ASN A 100 9.42 44.30 12.81
CA ASN A 100 10.17 43.74 13.92
C ASN A 100 11.58 43.23 13.54
N ARG A 101 11.87 43.00 12.26
CA ARG A 101 13.13 42.35 11.82
C ARG A 101 13.99 43.19 10.88
N LEU A 102 13.38 44.07 10.10
CA LEU A 102 14.08 44.84 9.06
C LEU A 102 15.05 45.88 9.65
N PHE A 103 14.76 46.38 10.86
CA PHE A 103 15.64 47.31 11.56
C PHE A 103 15.86 46.86 13.00
N ALA A 104 17.04 46.28 13.24
CA ALA A 104 17.47 45.87 14.56
C ALA A 104 17.50 47.07 15.52
N GLU A 105 16.97 46.85 16.72
CA GLU A 105 16.62 47.83 17.74
C GLU A 105 17.81 48.63 18.32
N ASN A 106 19.05 48.22 18.03
CA ASN A 106 20.23 48.60 18.83
C ASN A 106 21.19 49.60 18.14
N SER A 107 20.78 50.26 17.05
CA SER A 107 21.61 51.27 16.38
C SER A 107 20.85 52.59 16.20
N ILE A 108 21.57 53.71 16.16
CA ILE A 108 21.04 55.06 15.84
C ILE A 108 20.23 55.03 14.51
N ILE A 109 20.63 54.15 13.60
CA ILE A 109 19.96 53.86 12.33
C ILE A 109 18.56 53.26 12.54
N GLY A 110 18.37 52.44 13.59
CA GLY A 110 17.09 51.82 13.94
C GLY A 110 16.04 52.83 14.40
N GLY A 111 16.44 53.88 15.15
CA GLY A 111 15.53 54.96 15.56
C GLY A 111 15.02 55.78 14.37
N PHE A 112 15.92 56.14 13.44
CA PHE A 112 15.56 56.84 12.20
C PHE A 112 14.72 55.95 11.27
N ALA A 113 15.05 54.66 11.18
CA ALA A 113 14.28 53.71 10.39
C ALA A 113 12.86 53.53 10.93
N LYS A 114 12.67 53.49 12.25
CA LYS A 114 11.33 53.38 12.87
C LYS A 114 10.46 54.61 12.58
N MET A 115 11.07 55.79 12.42
CA MET A 115 10.40 57.02 12.01
C MET A 115 10.00 57.00 10.52
N LEU A 116 10.83 56.42 9.65
CA LEU A 116 10.52 56.22 8.23
C LEU A 116 9.54 55.06 7.98
N LEU A 117 9.51 54.08 8.88
CA LEU A 117 8.53 52.99 8.92
C LEU A 117 7.18 53.48 9.45
N THR A 118 6.63 54.49 8.80
CA THR A 118 5.23 54.86 8.99
C THR A 118 4.34 53.74 8.45
N ASP A 119 3.14 53.58 9.00
CA ASP A 119 2.15 52.60 8.53
C ASP A 119 1.92 52.72 7.01
N ASP A 120 1.96 53.94 6.47
CA ASP A 120 1.86 54.22 5.02
C ASP A 120 2.98 53.56 4.18
N PHE A 121 4.21 53.53 4.69
CA PHE A 121 5.33 52.89 3.99
C PHE A 121 5.15 51.36 4.00
N ILE A 122 4.77 50.79 5.15
CA ILE A 122 4.50 49.36 5.30
C ILE A 122 3.39 48.94 4.33
N ASP A 123 2.32 49.72 4.27
CA ASP A 123 1.21 49.46 3.36
C ASP A 123 1.60 49.62 1.89
N SER A 124 2.49 50.56 1.55
CA SER A 124 3.03 50.67 0.18
C SER A 124 3.87 49.47 -0.23
N VAL A 125 4.73 48.97 0.67
CA VAL A 125 5.53 47.76 0.42
C VAL A 125 4.61 46.54 0.28
N LYS A 126 3.64 46.38 1.18
CA LYS A 126 2.61 45.34 1.08
C LYS A 126 1.88 45.40 -0.25
N ARG A 127 1.34 46.57 -0.61
CA ARG A 127 0.60 46.75 -1.87
C ARG A 127 1.47 46.42 -3.08
N SER A 128 2.72 46.87 -3.12
CA SER A 128 3.63 46.58 -4.22
C SER A 128 3.98 45.08 -4.30
N PHE A 129 4.22 44.44 -3.16
CA PHE A 129 4.52 43.00 -3.10
C PHE A 129 3.32 42.15 -3.53
N PHE A 130 2.13 42.47 -3.02
CA PHE A 130 0.91 41.74 -3.35
C PHE A 130 0.36 42.04 -4.74
N LYS A 131 0.77 43.14 -5.38
CA LYS A 131 0.43 43.45 -6.77
C LYS A 131 1.02 42.43 -7.75
N ASP A 132 2.22 41.93 -7.46
CA ASP A 132 2.91 40.91 -8.27
C ASP A 132 2.73 39.49 -7.69
N TRP A 133 1.84 39.32 -6.70
CA TRP A 133 1.63 38.05 -6.00
C TRP A 133 1.31 36.89 -6.94
N ASP A 134 0.39 37.11 -7.87
CA ASP A 134 -0.07 36.08 -8.80
C ASP A 134 1.10 35.60 -9.69
N ASN A 135 1.96 36.53 -10.14
CA ASN A 135 3.17 36.19 -10.92
C ASN A 135 4.19 35.39 -10.09
N ILE A 136 4.33 35.68 -8.80
CA ILE A 136 5.22 34.92 -7.90
C ILE A 136 4.66 33.51 -7.71
N MET A 137 3.35 33.38 -7.49
CA MET A 137 2.69 32.08 -7.31
C MET A 137 2.80 31.23 -8.58
N ASP A 138 2.61 31.81 -9.76
CA ASP A 138 2.75 31.09 -11.03
C ASP A 138 4.18 30.60 -11.26
N ARG A 139 5.18 31.40 -10.91
CA ARG A 139 6.60 30.97 -10.96
C ARG A 139 6.90 29.82 -10.00
N ILE A 140 6.33 29.85 -8.80
CA ILE A 140 6.49 28.75 -7.83
C ILE A 140 5.80 27.49 -8.34
N LYS A 141 4.55 27.59 -8.82
CA LYS A 141 3.79 26.47 -9.39
C LYS A 141 4.54 25.81 -10.54
N THR A 142 5.02 26.60 -11.49
CA THR A 142 5.77 26.10 -12.66
C THR A 142 7.10 25.46 -12.28
N THR A 143 7.84 26.06 -11.34
CA THR A 143 9.12 25.50 -10.88
C THR A 143 8.94 24.18 -10.15
N ILE A 144 7.95 24.08 -9.25
CA ILE A 144 7.64 22.84 -8.52
C ILE A 144 7.12 21.78 -9.48
N SER A 145 6.22 22.11 -10.40
CA SER A 145 5.69 21.17 -11.40
C SER A 145 6.81 20.58 -12.26
N LYS A 146 7.76 21.42 -12.71
CA LYS A 146 8.93 20.96 -13.47
C LYS A 146 9.86 20.05 -12.67
N ARG A 147 10.13 20.38 -11.40
CA ARG A 147 10.94 19.55 -10.49
C ARG A 147 10.28 18.21 -10.17
N LEU A 148 8.95 18.19 -10.04
CA LEU A 148 8.19 16.96 -9.83
C LEU A 148 8.26 16.03 -11.06
N ASP A 149 8.35 16.58 -12.27
CA ASP A 149 8.53 15.80 -13.50
C ASP A 149 9.96 15.24 -13.64
N GLU A 150 10.99 15.98 -13.22
CA GLU A 150 12.41 15.62 -13.44
C GLU A 150 13.00 14.76 -12.29
N ASP A 151 12.68 15.05 -11.03
CA ASP A 151 13.43 14.53 -9.87
C ASP A 151 12.63 13.56 -8.97
N VAL A 152 11.29 13.47 -9.12
CA VAL A 152 10.43 12.72 -8.21
C VAL A 152 9.66 11.63 -8.96
N SER A 153 10.38 10.61 -9.41
CA SER A 153 9.74 9.34 -9.75
C SER A 153 9.32 8.63 -8.45
N ILE A 154 8.18 9.04 -7.86
CA ILE A 154 7.55 8.28 -6.76
C ILE A 154 7.42 6.81 -7.15
N GLN A 155 7.23 6.53 -8.45
CA GLN A 155 7.34 5.21 -9.04
C GLN A 155 8.59 4.44 -8.58
N HIS A 156 9.79 5.01 -8.70
CA HIS A 156 11.03 4.37 -8.29
C HIS A 156 11.13 4.22 -6.76
N LEU A 157 10.69 5.22 -5.99
CA LEU A 157 10.68 5.16 -4.52
C LEU A 157 9.69 4.11 -3.99
N ILE A 158 8.50 4.00 -4.59
CA ILE A 158 7.51 2.98 -4.26
C ILE A 158 8.00 1.61 -4.70
N GLN A 159 8.58 1.49 -5.89
CA GLN A 159 9.13 0.23 -6.38
C GLN A 159 10.27 -0.25 -5.47
N GLU A 160 11.17 0.63 -5.05
CA GLU A 160 12.22 0.32 -4.08
C GLU A 160 11.63 -0.05 -2.72
N LYS A 161 10.60 0.67 -2.25
CA LYS A 161 9.93 0.38 -0.97
C LYS A 161 9.18 -0.96 -1.00
N VAL A 162 8.53 -1.30 -2.10
CA VAL A 162 7.84 -2.58 -2.30
C VAL A 162 8.84 -3.72 -2.44
N ASN A 163 9.95 -3.50 -3.16
CA ASN A 163 11.05 -4.45 -3.25
C ASN A 163 11.77 -4.63 -1.89
N SER A 164 11.73 -3.62 -1.03
CA SER A 164 12.22 -3.69 0.35
C SER A 164 11.27 -4.43 1.32
N PHE A 165 10.05 -4.76 0.89
CA PHE A 165 9.20 -5.62 1.71
C PHE A 165 9.85 -6.99 1.85
N SER A 166 10.11 -7.36 3.10
CA SER A 166 10.67 -8.66 3.43
C SER A 166 9.75 -9.78 2.95
N SER A 167 10.36 -10.94 2.69
CA SER A 167 9.67 -12.18 2.32
C SER A 167 8.47 -12.48 3.20
N ASP A 168 8.62 -12.26 4.50
CA ASP A 168 7.60 -12.58 5.48
C ASP A 168 6.39 -11.64 5.43
N LYS A 169 6.56 -10.38 5.00
CA LYS A 169 5.48 -9.39 5.03
C LYS A 169 4.50 -9.55 3.86
N LEU A 170 5.03 -9.86 2.67
CA LEU A 170 4.20 -10.24 1.50
C LEU A 170 3.41 -11.52 1.77
N GLU A 171 4.05 -12.50 2.41
CA GLU A 171 3.41 -13.74 2.85
C GLU A 171 2.28 -13.45 3.84
N GLU A 172 2.53 -12.63 4.86
CA GLU A 172 1.55 -12.27 5.88
C GLU A 172 0.31 -11.57 5.29
N ILE A 173 0.52 -10.58 4.41
CA ILE A 173 -0.57 -9.88 3.73
C ILE A 173 -1.39 -10.87 2.92
N LEU A 174 -0.74 -11.68 2.09
CA LEU A 174 -1.43 -12.62 1.21
C LEU A 174 -2.18 -13.70 2.01
N PHE A 175 -1.55 -14.26 3.04
CA PHE A 175 -2.19 -15.24 3.92
C PHE A 175 -3.38 -14.63 4.66
N SER A 176 -3.28 -13.37 5.11
CA SER A 176 -4.38 -12.69 5.79
C SER A 176 -5.63 -12.54 4.91
N ILE A 177 -5.43 -12.27 3.62
CA ILE A 177 -6.51 -12.12 2.63
C ILE A 177 -7.10 -13.48 2.26
N LEU A 178 -6.25 -14.48 2.02
CA LEU A 178 -6.66 -15.81 1.52
C LEU A 178 -7.13 -16.78 2.61
N LYS A 179 -6.94 -16.46 3.90
CA LYS A 179 -7.27 -17.36 5.02
C LYS A 179 -8.71 -17.89 4.98
N LYS A 180 -9.67 -17.05 4.58
CA LYS A 180 -11.09 -17.46 4.46
C LYS A 180 -11.29 -18.42 3.28
N GLU A 181 -10.71 -18.10 2.13
CA GLU A 181 -10.77 -18.92 0.91
C GLU A 181 -10.13 -20.29 1.11
N PHE A 182 -9.00 -20.35 1.81
CA PHE A 182 -8.34 -21.61 2.13
C PHE A 182 -9.20 -22.51 3.02
N ARG A 183 -9.84 -21.94 4.05
CA ARG A 183 -10.76 -22.69 4.90
C ARG A 183 -11.96 -23.22 4.10
N PHE A 184 -12.47 -22.44 3.15
CA PHE A 184 -13.53 -22.90 2.26
C PHE A 184 -13.09 -24.11 1.43
N ILE A 185 -11.88 -24.08 0.86
CA ILE A 185 -11.32 -25.20 0.08
C ILE A 185 -11.13 -26.45 0.95
N GLU A 186 -10.65 -26.31 2.19
CA GLU A 186 -10.53 -27.42 3.15
C GLU A 186 -11.89 -28.07 3.46
N ILE A 187 -12.93 -27.25 3.67
CA ILE A 187 -14.29 -27.73 3.95
C ILE A 187 -14.87 -28.43 2.72
N ILE A 188 -14.70 -27.88 1.52
CA ILE A 188 -15.14 -28.55 0.29
C ILE A 188 -14.41 -29.87 0.11
N GLY A 189 -13.11 -29.95 0.44
CA GLY A 189 -12.37 -31.20 0.42
C GLY A 189 -13.00 -32.26 1.32
N ALA A 190 -13.43 -31.87 2.52
CA ALA A 190 -14.14 -32.76 3.45
C ALA A 190 -15.49 -33.23 2.89
N ILE A 191 -16.27 -32.30 2.33
CA ILE A 191 -17.59 -32.59 1.76
C ILE A 191 -17.47 -33.53 0.55
N VAL A 192 -16.55 -33.25 -0.37
CA VAL A 192 -16.30 -34.09 -1.54
C VAL A 192 -15.81 -35.47 -1.12
N GLY A 193 -14.89 -35.54 -0.16
CA GLY A 193 -14.44 -36.81 0.42
C GLY A 193 -15.59 -37.61 1.03
N PHE A 194 -16.51 -36.94 1.75
CA PHE A 194 -17.70 -37.57 2.30
C PHE A 194 -18.62 -38.12 1.21
N VAL A 195 -18.90 -37.34 0.16
CA VAL A 195 -19.74 -37.75 -0.97
C VAL A 195 -19.15 -38.96 -1.69
N ILE A 196 -17.85 -38.94 -1.96
CA ILE A 196 -17.13 -40.07 -2.56
C ILE A 196 -17.24 -41.31 -1.67
N GLY A 197 -17.03 -41.16 -0.36
CA GLY A 197 -17.14 -42.28 0.58
C GLY A 197 -18.57 -42.81 0.72
N CYS A 198 -19.60 -41.97 0.63
CA CYS A 198 -21.00 -42.40 0.53
C CYS A 198 -21.26 -43.20 -0.75
N LEU A 199 -20.70 -42.77 -1.87
CA LEU A 199 -20.81 -43.48 -3.14
C LEU A 199 -20.07 -44.83 -3.06
N GLN A 200 -18.89 -44.87 -2.44
CA GLN A 200 -18.16 -46.11 -2.19
C GLN A 200 -18.93 -47.07 -1.27
N LEU A 201 -19.58 -46.55 -0.24
CA LEU A 201 -20.45 -47.32 0.66
C LEU A 201 -21.63 -47.93 -0.11
N LEU A 202 -22.30 -47.15 -0.96
CA LEU A 202 -23.42 -47.59 -1.77
C LEU A 202 -22.98 -48.69 -2.76
N LEU A 203 -21.87 -48.50 -3.46
CA LEU A 203 -21.30 -49.50 -4.37
C LEU A 203 -20.92 -50.80 -3.63
N ALA A 204 -20.28 -50.69 -2.46
CA ALA A 204 -19.91 -51.86 -1.65
C ALA A 204 -21.15 -52.63 -1.16
N TRP A 205 -22.22 -51.92 -0.82
CA TRP A 205 -23.49 -52.52 -0.43
C TRP A 205 -24.14 -53.28 -1.59
N ILE A 206 -24.22 -52.68 -2.79
CA ILE A 206 -24.73 -53.35 -4.00
C ILE A 206 -23.93 -54.61 -4.31
N TYR A 207 -22.60 -54.53 -4.33
CA TYR A 207 -21.73 -55.68 -4.62
C TYR A 207 -21.87 -56.82 -3.60
N THR A 208 -22.19 -56.50 -2.34
CA THR A 208 -22.40 -57.52 -1.31
C THR A 208 -23.78 -58.21 -1.44
N MET A 209 -24.72 -57.57 -2.15
CA MET A 209 -26.09 -58.06 -2.34
C MET A 209 -26.26 -58.91 -3.61
N VAL A 210 -25.38 -58.74 -4.61
CA VAL A 210 -25.29 -59.55 -5.84
C VAL A 210 -24.44 -60.80 -5.59
#